data_AF-E8KEQ7-F1
#
_entry.id   AF-E8KEQ7-F1
#
_cell.length_a   1.000
_cell.length_b   1.000
_cell.length_c   1.000
_cell.angle_alpha   90.00
_cell.angle_beta   90.00
_cell.angle_gamma   90.00
#
_symmetry.space_group_name_H-M   'P 1'
#
loop_
_entity.id
_entity.type
_entity.pdbx_description
1 polymer ?
#
loop_
_entity_poly.entity_id
_entity_poly.type
_entity_poly.pdbx_seq_one_letter_code
_entity_poly.pdbx_strand_id
1 'polypeptide(L)'
;MPTVKVDLLLRLFFKEEVMNKVIDKAIILCGSREKLATACGVSVMTVGNWLKGLGIKTKYLKPISDATKGEVSVDEILRSLSDN
;
A
#
# COMPACT_ATOMS: atom_id res chain seq x y z
N MET A 1 15.81 -18.97 -1.23
CA MET A 1 14.96 -17.76 -1.41
C MET A 1 14.69 -17.15 -0.02
N PRO A 2 15.33 -16.04 0.36
CA PRO A 2 15.30 -15.53 1.74
C PRO A 2 14.37 -14.31 1.96
N THR A 3 13.45 -14.01 1.04
CA THR A 3 12.68 -12.75 1.05
C THR A 3 11.70 -12.60 2.22
N VAL A 4 11.12 -13.70 2.73
CA VAL A 4 10.12 -13.62 3.81
C VAL A 4 10.75 -13.39 5.19
N LYS A 5 11.96 -13.93 5.43
CA LYS A 5 12.64 -13.83 6.73
C LYS A 5 13.15 -12.42 7.03
N VAL A 6 13.62 -11.71 6.00
CA VAL A 6 14.02 -10.30 6.13
C VAL A 6 12.82 -9.36 6.27
N ASP A 7 11.68 -9.63 5.61
CA ASP A 7 10.46 -8.83 5.73
C ASP A 7 9.90 -8.86 7.16
N LEU A 8 9.89 -10.05 7.79
CA LEU A 8 9.45 -10.21 9.18
C LEU A 8 10.44 -9.59 10.18
N LEU A 9 11.75 -9.71 9.94
CA LEU A 9 12.77 -9.05 10.77
C LEU A 9 12.71 -7.53 10.69
N LEU A 10 12.44 -6.98 9.50
CA LEU A 10 12.30 -5.53 9.28
C LEU A 10 11.07 -4.96 10.00
N ARG A 11 9.97 -5.71 10.06
CA ARG A 11 8.77 -5.34 10.83
C ARG A 11 8.98 -5.31 12.34
N LEU A 12 9.93 -6.10 12.86
CA LEU A 12 10.21 -6.20 14.30
C LEU A 12 11.25 -5.17 14.80
N PHE A 13 12.12 -4.64 13.92
CA PHE A 13 13.21 -3.73 14.29
C PHE A 13 12.97 -2.25 13.96
N PHE A 14 12.09 -1.92 13.01
CA PHE A 14 11.75 -0.53 12.67
C PHE A 14 10.26 -0.26 12.95
N LYS A 15 10.02 0.30 14.14
CA LYS A 15 8.89 1.16 14.55
C LYS A 15 7.48 0.73 14.09
N GLU A 16 6.63 0.41 15.06
CA GLU A 16 5.17 0.46 14.92
C GLU A 16 4.72 1.85 14.46
N GLU A 17 4.79 2.10 13.16
CA GLU A 17 4.06 3.18 12.51
C GLU A 17 2.74 2.55 12.06
N VAL A 18 1.63 3.21 12.38
CA VAL A 18 0.26 2.82 12.02
C VAL A 18 0.20 2.63 10.51
N MET A 19 0.33 1.38 10.05
CA MET A 19 0.31 1.07 8.62
C MET A 19 -1.14 1.00 8.14
N ASN A 20 -1.44 1.72 7.06
CA ASN A 20 -2.72 1.63 6.39
C ASN A 20 -2.91 0.20 5.85
N LYS A 21 -3.77 -0.56 6.53
CA LYS A 21 -4.03 -1.99 6.25
C LYS A 21 -4.56 -2.23 4.83
N VAL A 22 -5.31 -1.28 4.29
CA VAL A 22 -5.87 -1.38 2.94
C VAL A 22 -4.74 -1.26 1.90
N ILE A 23 -3.80 -0.34 2.12
CA ILE A 23 -2.63 -0.19 1.25
C ILE A 23 -1.65 -1.35 1.42
N ASP A 24 -1.46 -1.87 2.63
CA ASP A 24 -0.66 -3.08 2.85
C ASP A 24 -1.24 -4.28 2.09
N LYS A 25 -2.57 -4.48 2.18
CA LYS A 25 -3.29 -5.50 1.40
C LYS A 25 -3.06 -5.31 -0.11
N ALA A 26 -3.18 -4.07 -0.62
CA ALA A 26 -2.91 -3.79 -2.03
C ALA A 26 -1.47 -4.14 -2.45
N ILE A 27 -0.48 -3.83 -1.60
CA ILE A 27 0.93 -4.17 -1.83
C ILE A 27 1.13 -5.69 -1.88
N ILE A 28 0.51 -6.43 -0.97
CA ILE A 28 0.59 -7.91 -0.93
C ILE A 28 -0.02 -8.51 -2.20
N LEU A 29 -1.20 -8.03 -2.63
CA LEU A 29 -1.87 -8.50 -3.84
C LEU A 29 -1.08 -8.20 -5.11
N CYS A 30 -0.44 -7.03 -5.20
CA CYS A 30 0.46 -6.68 -6.30
C CYS A 30 1.83 -7.39 -6.19
N GLY A 31 2.19 -7.89 -5.00
CA GLY A 31 3.41 -8.63 -4.68
C GLY A 31 4.58 -7.78 -4.19
N SER A 32 4.60 -6.47 -4.45
CA SER A 32 5.60 -5.54 -3.87
C SER A 32 5.19 -4.06 -4.02
N ARG A 33 5.87 -3.17 -3.30
CA ARG A 33 5.65 -1.71 -3.41
C ARG A 33 6.04 -1.17 -4.78
N GLU A 34 7.10 -1.71 -5.37
CA GLU A 34 7.58 -1.36 -6.71
C GLU A 34 6.56 -1.73 -7.79
N LYS A 35 5.94 -2.91 -7.66
CA LYS A 35 4.90 -3.37 -8.59
C LYS A 35 3.65 -2.50 -8.51
N LEU A 36 3.18 -2.18 -7.29
CA LEU A 36 2.05 -1.28 -7.10
C LEU A 36 2.37 0.13 -7.62
N ALA A 37 3.57 0.64 -7.34
CA ALA A 37 4.03 1.94 -7.82
C ALA A 37 4.05 2.00 -9.36
N THR A 38 4.56 0.95 -10.00
CA THR A 38 4.61 0.82 -11.46
C THR A 38 3.20 0.78 -12.05
N ALA A 39 2.29 -0.02 -11.48
CA ALA A 39 0.91 -0.11 -11.93
C ALA A 39 0.15 1.22 -11.81
N CYS A 40 0.46 1.99 -10.76
CA CYS A 40 -0.17 3.29 -10.51
C CYS A 40 0.55 4.48 -11.18
N GLY A 41 1.69 4.25 -11.85
CA GLY A 41 2.51 5.33 -12.45
C GLY A 41 3.07 6.33 -11.43
N VAL A 42 3.46 5.86 -10.24
CA VAL A 42 4.00 6.70 -9.15
C VAL A 42 5.36 6.19 -8.67
N SER A 43 6.00 6.92 -7.77
CA SER A 43 7.23 6.48 -7.12
C SER A 43 6.96 5.49 -5.98
N VAL A 44 7.94 4.65 -5.66
CA VAL A 44 7.90 3.74 -4.49
C VAL A 44 7.74 4.52 -3.18
N MET A 45 8.36 5.72 -3.10
CA MET A 45 8.20 6.63 -1.97
C MET A 45 6.74 7.07 -1.79
N THR A 46 6.03 7.35 -2.89
CA THR A 46 4.61 7.71 -2.86
C THR A 46 3.76 6.58 -2.25
N VAL A 47 4.03 5.34 -2.63
CA VAL A 47 3.37 4.16 -2.03
C VAL A 47 3.71 4.03 -0.54
N GLY A 48 4.97 4.28 -0.16
CA GLY A 48 5.39 4.31 1.24
C GLY A 48 4.66 5.37 2.07
N ASN A 49 4.37 6.54 1.48
CA ASN A 49 3.59 7.59 2.13
C ASN A 49 2.13 7.14 2.34
N TRP A 50 1.50 6.53 1.33
CA TRP A 50 0.15 5.98 1.45
C TRP A 50 0.06 4.92 2.55
N LEU A 51 1.07 4.05 2.64
CA LEU A 51 1.17 3.04 3.67
C LEU A 51 1.27 3.64 5.07
N LYS A 52 1.89 4.81 5.23
CA LYS A 52 1.95 5.57 6.50
C LYS A 52 0.70 6.42 6.77
N GLY A 53 -0.32 6.33 5.91
CA GLY A 53 -1.52 7.18 6.02
C GLY A 53 -1.29 8.63 5.59
N LEU A 54 -0.16 8.96 4.95
CA LEU A 54 0.11 10.28 4.39
C LEU A 54 -0.66 10.46 3.07
N GLY A 55 -1.99 10.61 3.17
CA GLY A 55 -2.92 11.11 2.15
C GLY A 55 -2.83 10.54 0.73
N ILE A 56 -3.93 9.98 0.22
CA ILE A 56 -4.01 9.52 -1.18
C ILE A 56 -4.85 10.49 -1.99
N LYS A 57 -4.31 10.99 -3.10
CA LYS A 57 -5.07 11.83 -4.04
C LYS A 57 -6.11 10.96 -4.77
N THR A 58 -7.32 11.49 -4.96
CA THR A 58 -8.46 10.79 -5.59
C THR A 58 -8.11 10.15 -6.94
N LYS A 59 -7.25 10.79 -7.74
CA LYS A 59 -6.76 10.26 -9.03
C LYS A 59 -6.05 8.90 -8.95
N TYR A 60 -5.59 8.50 -7.76
CA TYR A 60 -4.89 7.22 -7.55
C TYR A 60 -5.81 6.11 -7.01
N LEU A 61 -7.04 6.42 -6.57
CA LEU A 61 -7.94 5.41 -6.01
C LEU A 61 -8.31 4.34 -7.04
N LYS A 62 -8.73 4.76 -8.24
CA LYS A 62 -9.07 3.83 -9.32
C LYS A 62 -7.85 3.02 -9.79
N PRO A 63 -6.67 3.62 -10.05
CA PRO A 63 -5.45 2.87 -10.33
C PRO A 63 -5.08 1.81 -9.29
N ILE A 64 -5.21 2.10 -8.00
CA ILE A 64 -4.95 1.12 -6.93
C ILE A 64 -5.96 -0.03 -7.01
N SER A 65 -7.24 0.27 -7.21
CA SER A 65 -8.28 -0.75 -7.36
C SER A 65 -8.05 -1.63 -8.60
N ASP A 66 -7.74 -1.00 -9.74
CA ASP A 66 -7.45 -1.70 -10.99
C ASP A 66 -6.18 -2.59 -10.86
N ALA A 67 -5.14 -2.09 -10.18
CA ALA A 67 -3.89 -2.84 -9.94
C ALA A 67 -4.09 -4.09 -9.06
N THR A 68 -5.12 -4.07 -8.20
CA THR A 68 -5.53 -5.20 -7.37
C THR A 68 -6.65 -6.03 -8.01
N LYS A 69 -6.99 -5.77 -9.28
CA LYS A 69 -8.09 -6.43 -10.01
C LYS A 69 -9.45 -6.30 -9.31
N GLY A 70 -9.66 -5.23 -8.56
CA GLY A 70 -10.90 -4.95 -7.82
C GLY A 70 -11.00 -5.56 -6.43
N GLU A 71 -10.00 -6.33 -5.97
CA GLU A 71 -9.96 -6.93 -4.62
C GLU A 71 -9.86 -5.88 -3.49
N VAL A 72 -9.34 -4.70 -3.82
CA VAL A 72 -9.40 -3.50 -2.99
C VAL A 72 -10.27 -2.49 -3.72
N SER A 73 -11.42 -2.15 -3.12
CA SER A 73 -12.36 -1.20 -3.71
C SER A 73 -11.96 0.25 -3.46
N VAL A 74 -12.43 1.17 -4.31
CA VAL A 74 -12.24 2.62 -4.13
C VAL A 74 -12.80 3.09 -2.79
N ASP A 75 -13.96 2.59 -2.37
CA ASP A 75 -14.58 2.90 -1.08
C ASP A 75 -13.74 2.42 0.11
N GLU A 76 -13.14 1.23 0.02
CA GLU A 76 -12.25 0.69 1.06
C GLU A 76 -11.01 1.58 1.23
N ILE A 77 -10.42 2.04 0.12
CA ILE A 77 -9.30 2.98 0.16
C ILE A 77 -9.75 4.32 0.76
N LEU A 78 -10.90 4.85 0.35
CA LEU A 78 -11.39 6.14 0.84
C LEU A 78 -11.67 6.11 2.35
N ARG A 79 -12.31 5.05 2.85
CA ARG A 79 -12.52 4.85 4.30
C ARG A 79 -11.21 4.77 5.07
N SER A 80 -10.20 4.12 4.48
CA SER A 80 -8.86 4.03 5.09
C SER A 80 -8.15 5.38 5.27
N LEU A 81 -8.62 6.45 4.62
CA LEU A 81 -8.10 7.80 4.76
C LEU A 81 -8.83 8.62 5.82
N SER A 82 -10.04 8.20 6.22
CA SER A 82 -10.92 8.96 7.12
C SER A 82 -10.79 8.53 8.59
N ASP A 83 -10.16 7.37 8.85
CA ASP A 83 -9.97 6.78 10.19
C ASP A 83 -8.71 7.30 10.93
N ASN A 84 -8.22 8.50 10.61
CA ASN A 84 -7.01 9.10 11.22
C ASN A 84 -7.33 10.36 12.04
#